data_AF-A0AAE3MWJ6-F1
#
_entry.id   AF-A0AAE3MWJ6-F1
#
_cell.length_a   1.000
_cell.length_b   1.000
_cell.length_c   1.000
_cell.angle_alpha   90.00
_cell.angle_beta   90.00
_cell.angle_gamma   90.00
#
_symmetry.space_group_name_H-M   'P 1'
#
loop_
_entity.id
_entity.type
_entity.pdbx_description
1 polymer ?
#
loop_
_entity_poly.entity_id
_entity_poly.type
_entity_poly.pdbx_seq_one_letter_code
_entity_poly.pdbx_strand_id
1 'polypeptide(L)'
;MNQRSITEAFQLVCTPSTFMIPQYQNISAWHEHVPFAFWLMESMRPTSFVELGTHYGVSYFSFCQAVKALDLGTRCYAVDSWRGDPHAGFYGEEVYKEVSSYNNDNYSSFSCLIRSSFDDALESFQGGEIDILHIDGNHTYESVRNDFEKWFPKLSSQSLVLFHDTNVRERDFGVFRLFNELKARYPYFEFLHGYGLGIIGTGSVIQEAARNLFECQSNLETYVTVANVFSRLGRACSEAAANKRNVAEIGALKERRDQLIEESATNKQQFHAVQLVASDAQQEVADLRAQNEAMKSEVAVLRAQGGAAQQEVADLRAQNEAMKSEVAVLRAQGGAAQQEVADLRAQNEAMKSEVAVLRAQSGAAQQEVADLRTQNEASACAKSALLQQLEDANAGAAEKIKEKEFILMEKINEIAALTNIIGDCQRENMLDRRNTKSDIYNVINVLMSGPISKLRIRKNARLLQEVGFVDREWYLKSYPDVDAVGMDPGVHFLLYGYKEGRSPNGR
;
A
#
# COMPACT_ATOMS: atom_id res chain seq x y z
N MET A 1 86.76 -21.59 36.14
CA MET A 1 86.26 -22.95 36.33
C MET A 1 87.46 -23.89 36.51
N ASN A 2 87.49 -24.69 37.57
CA ASN A 2 88.57 -25.65 37.83
C ASN A 2 88.36 -26.88 36.95
N GLN A 3 89.32 -27.19 36.07
CA GLN A 3 89.20 -28.30 35.11
C GLN A 3 89.00 -29.67 35.80
N ARG A 4 89.47 -29.79 37.04
CA ARG A 4 89.31 -30.99 37.86
C ARG A 4 87.88 -31.21 38.34
N SER A 5 87.20 -30.17 38.85
CA SER A 5 85.81 -30.26 39.32
C SER A 5 84.82 -30.55 38.19
N ILE A 6 85.07 -29.99 37.00
CA ILE A 6 84.29 -30.31 35.79
C ILE A 6 84.46 -31.77 35.39
N THR A 7 85.70 -32.29 35.41
CA THR A 7 85.98 -33.68 35.04
C THR A 7 85.32 -34.65 36.03
N GLU A 8 85.41 -34.36 37.33
CA GLU A 8 84.75 -35.12 38.40
C GLU A 8 83.22 -35.11 38.22
N ALA A 9 82.62 -33.96 37.88
CA ALA A 9 81.19 -33.88 37.60
C ALA A 9 80.77 -34.75 36.41
N PHE A 10 81.51 -34.71 35.29
CA PHE A 10 81.20 -35.54 34.13
C PHE A 10 81.37 -37.04 34.43
N GLN A 11 82.42 -37.43 35.15
CA GLN A 11 82.62 -38.82 35.57
C GLN A 11 81.49 -39.34 36.47
N LEU A 12 80.88 -38.44 37.25
CA LEU A 12 79.75 -38.79 38.12
C LEU A 12 78.46 -39.11 37.35
N VAL A 13 78.14 -38.32 36.31
CA VAL A 13 76.78 -38.35 35.70
C VAL A 13 76.71 -38.73 34.23
N CYS A 14 77.83 -38.76 33.50
CA CYS A 14 77.84 -39.14 32.09
C CYS A 14 78.12 -40.64 31.91
N THR A 15 77.17 -41.46 32.32
CA THR A 15 77.15 -42.89 32.00
C THR A 15 76.43 -43.13 30.65
N PRO A 16 76.58 -44.31 30.01
CA PRO A 16 75.91 -44.61 28.75
C PRO A 16 74.38 -44.41 28.80
N SER A 17 73.71 -44.72 29.92
CA SER A 17 72.25 -44.57 30.01
C SER A 17 71.79 -43.13 30.00
N THR A 18 72.60 -42.19 30.51
CA THR A 18 72.29 -40.75 30.53
C THR A 18 72.02 -40.19 29.13
N PHE A 19 72.57 -40.81 28.08
CA PHE A 19 72.41 -40.40 26.68
C PHE A 19 71.36 -41.21 25.91
N MET A 20 70.62 -42.10 26.58
CA MET A 20 69.51 -42.82 25.95
C MET A 20 68.40 -41.86 25.51
N ILE A 21 67.69 -42.25 24.45
CA ILE A 21 66.56 -41.49 23.91
C ILE A 21 65.26 -42.11 24.42
N PRO A 22 64.31 -41.33 25.00
CA PRO A 22 63.03 -41.86 25.43
C PRO A 22 62.21 -42.42 24.25
N GLN A 23 61.74 -43.66 24.42
CA GLN A 23 60.91 -44.36 23.45
C GLN A 23 59.44 -43.95 23.56
N TYR A 24 58.95 -43.79 24.79
CA TYR A 24 57.61 -43.29 25.05
C TYR A 24 57.64 -41.77 25.19
N GLN A 25 56.80 -41.09 24.42
CA GLN A 25 56.69 -39.62 24.43
C GLN A 25 55.22 -39.26 24.33
N ASN A 26 54.70 -38.65 25.39
CA ASN A 26 53.34 -38.12 25.47
C ASN A 26 53.35 -36.82 26.28
N ILE A 27 52.21 -36.19 26.54
CA ILE A 27 52.13 -34.93 27.30
C ILE A 27 52.61 -35.17 28.73
N SER A 28 53.64 -34.42 29.15
CA SER A 28 54.20 -34.52 30.49
C SER A 28 55.07 -33.32 30.83
N ALA A 29 55.05 -32.93 32.11
CA ALA A 29 56.01 -32.00 32.71
C ALA A 29 57.39 -32.63 32.92
N TRP A 30 57.50 -33.95 32.79
CA TRP A 30 58.66 -34.73 33.22
C TRP A 30 59.76 -34.95 32.19
N HIS A 31 59.56 -34.47 30.95
CA HIS A 31 60.52 -34.66 29.87
C HIS A 31 61.93 -34.20 30.21
N GLU A 32 62.06 -33.11 30.99
CA GLU A 32 63.38 -32.58 31.34
C GLU A 32 64.16 -33.45 32.33
N HIS A 33 63.50 -34.39 33.01
CA HIS A 33 64.13 -35.25 34.01
C HIS A 33 64.33 -36.69 33.52
N VAL A 34 63.90 -37.01 32.30
CA VAL A 34 64.07 -38.34 31.69
C VAL A 34 65.52 -38.86 31.72
N PRO A 35 66.55 -38.06 31.35
CA PRO A 35 67.93 -38.53 31.41
C PRO A 35 68.40 -38.87 32.83
N PHE A 36 67.83 -38.20 33.84
CA PHE A 36 68.10 -38.52 35.24
C PHE A 36 67.48 -39.84 35.65
N ALA A 37 66.27 -40.16 35.19
CA ALA A 37 65.66 -41.48 35.42
C ALA A 37 66.54 -42.61 34.86
N PHE A 38 67.11 -42.43 33.67
CA PHE A 38 68.02 -43.41 33.07
C PHE A 38 69.29 -43.58 33.90
N TRP A 39 69.98 -42.47 34.22
CA TRP A 39 71.18 -42.48 35.05
C TRP A 39 70.94 -43.13 36.41
N LEU A 40 69.79 -42.82 37.04
CA LEU A 40 69.45 -43.30 38.37
C LEU A 40 69.29 -44.83 38.38
N MET A 41 68.65 -45.40 37.37
CA MET A 41 68.48 -46.86 37.26
C MET A 41 69.80 -47.58 37.01
N GLU A 42 70.69 -47.02 36.19
CA GLU A 42 72.03 -47.57 35.97
C GLU A 42 72.88 -47.50 37.24
N SER A 43 72.82 -46.37 37.94
CA SER A 43 73.69 -46.08 39.09
C SER A 43 73.24 -46.81 40.35
N MET A 44 71.94 -46.95 40.57
CA MET A 44 71.38 -47.51 41.80
C MET A 44 71.02 -48.99 41.69
N ARG A 45 70.76 -49.48 40.47
CA ARG A 45 70.31 -50.85 40.17
C ARG A 45 69.28 -51.38 41.19
N PRO A 46 68.16 -50.66 41.42
CA PRO A 46 67.21 -50.99 42.46
C PRO A 46 66.54 -52.35 42.21
N THR A 47 66.15 -53.03 43.28
CA THR A 47 65.33 -54.26 43.18
C THR A 47 63.85 -53.94 43.00
N SER A 48 63.37 -52.81 43.54
CA SER A 48 62.00 -52.35 43.41
C SER A 48 61.91 -50.84 43.18
N PHE A 49 61.11 -50.45 42.18
CA PHE A 49 60.74 -49.08 41.88
C PHE A 49 59.22 -48.91 41.94
N VAL A 50 58.75 -47.86 42.62
CA VAL A 50 57.34 -47.51 42.73
C VAL A 50 57.13 -46.04 42.37
N GLU A 51 56.14 -45.74 41.55
CA GLU A 51 55.70 -44.39 41.24
C GLU A 51 54.26 -44.17 41.72
N LEU A 52 54.03 -43.04 42.39
CA LEU A 52 52.72 -42.55 42.80
C LEU A 52 52.36 -41.35 41.93
N GLY A 53 51.30 -41.47 41.13
CA GLY A 53 50.92 -40.46 40.15
C GLY A 53 51.68 -40.67 38.84
N THR A 54 51.07 -41.43 37.93
CA THR A 54 51.69 -41.86 36.67
C THR A 54 51.16 -41.09 35.48
N HIS A 55 49.90 -40.62 35.52
CA HIS A 55 49.28 -39.84 34.44
C HIS A 55 49.42 -40.57 33.08
N TYR A 56 49.98 -39.91 32.05
CA TYR A 56 50.29 -40.53 30.75
C TYR A 56 51.53 -41.45 30.76
N GLY A 57 52.28 -41.56 31.85
CA GLY A 57 53.33 -42.56 32.03
C GLY A 57 54.72 -42.20 31.52
N VAL A 58 54.99 -40.95 31.13
CA VAL A 58 56.32 -40.54 30.63
C VAL A 58 57.43 -40.78 31.66
N SER A 59 57.19 -40.42 32.93
CA SER A 59 58.08 -40.72 34.06
C SER A 59 58.29 -42.20 34.24
N TYR A 60 57.20 -42.92 34.50
CA TYR A 60 57.21 -44.35 34.77
C TYR A 60 57.90 -45.16 33.67
N PHE A 61 57.57 -44.90 32.40
CA PHE A 61 58.13 -45.63 31.28
C PHE A 61 59.58 -45.26 31.00
N SER A 62 60.07 -44.10 31.44
CA SER A 62 61.50 -43.80 31.39
C SER A 62 62.29 -44.71 32.34
N PHE A 63 61.78 -44.94 33.56
CA PHE A 63 62.38 -45.91 34.47
C PHE A 63 62.29 -47.34 33.91
N CYS A 64 61.12 -47.75 33.40
CA CYS A 64 60.96 -49.09 32.80
C CYS A 64 61.83 -49.31 31.57
N GLN A 65 62.02 -48.28 30.74
CA GLN A 65 62.93 -48.34 29.60
C GLN A 65 64.36 -48.60 30.04
N ALA A 66 64.84 -47.95 31.12
CA ALA A 66 66.16 -48.22 31.66
C ALA A 66 66.29 -49.63 32.24
N VAL A 67 65.27 -50.12 32.97
CA VAL A 67 65.23 -51.52 33.45
C VAL A 67 65.44 -52.50 32.30
N LYS A 68 64.67 -52.34 31.22
CA LYS A 68 64.74 -53.20 30.03
C LYS A 68 66.07 -53.07 29.29
N ALA A 69 66.59 -51.86 29.12
CA ALA A 69 67.82 -51.61 28.37
C ALA A 69 69.08 -52.10 29.10
N LEU A 70 69.06 -52.09 30.43
CA LEU A 70 70.19 -52.47 31.30
C LEU A 70 70.06 -53.89 31.87
N ASP A 71 69.02 -54.63 31.47
CA ASP A 71 68.69 -55.97 31.93
C ASP A 71 68.68 -56.09 33.47
N LEU A 72 67.95 -55.18 34.12
CA LEU A 72 67.83 -55.16 35.58
C LEU A 72 66.73 -56.12 36.04
N GLY A 73 66.98 -56.83 37.15
CA GLY A 73 65.95 -57.63 37.85
C GLY A 73 64.96 -56.78 38.65
N THR A 74 64.77 -55.51 38.28
CA THR A 74 63.91 -54.55 39.00
C THR A 74 62.44 -54.85 38.75
N ARG A 75 61.63 -54.87 39.81
CA ARG A 75 60.16 -54.84 39.70
C ARG A 75 59.66 -53.41 39.73
N CYS A 76 58.82 -53.05 38.78
CA CYS A 76 58.25 -51.70 38.65
C CYS A 76 56.75 -51.69 38.95
N TYR A 77 56.30 -50.68 39.68
CA TYR A 77 54.89 -50.49 39.99
C TYR A 77 54.47 -49.03 39.75
N ALA A 78 53.45 -48.82 38.94
CA ALA A 78 52.79 -47.53 38.77
C ALA A 78 51.47 -47.54 39.53
N VAL A 79 51.30 -46.65 40.49
CA VAL A 79 50.07 -46.50 41.27
C VAL A 79 49.39 -45.19 40.89
N ASP A 80 48.19 -45.30 40.33
CA ASP A 80 47.37 -44.15 39.99
C ASP A 80 45.89 -44.56 39.94
N SER A 81 44.98 -43.60 40.13
CA SER A 81 43.56 -43.81 39.87
C SER A 81 43.23 -43.74 38.36
N TRP A 82 44.07 -43.02 37.60
CA TRP A 82 43.83 -42.54 36.24
C TRP A 82 42.49 -41.81 36.09
N ARG A 83 42.10 -41.04 37.11
CA ARG A 83 40.94 -40.14 37.07
C ARG A 83 41.35 -38.67 37.02
N GLY A 84 42.63 -38.37 37.26
CA GLY A 84 43.13 -37.02 37.44
C GLY A 84 42.76 -36.40 38.78
N ASP A 85 43.23 -35.16 38.99
CA ASP A 85 43.05 -34.39 40.22
C ASP A 85 43.07 -32.88 39.92
N PRO A 86 42.80 -31.99 40.89
CA PRO A 86 42.75 -30.54 40.64
C PRO A 86 44.04 -29.91 40.08
N HIS A 87 45.22 -30.50 40.30
CA HIS A 87 46.51 -29.99 39.80
C HIS A 87 46.90 -30.60 38.47
N ALA A 88 46.68 -31.91 38.28
CA ALA A 88 46.96 -32.62 37.03
C ALA A 88 45.88 -32.37 35.94
N GLY A 89 44.67 -31.96 36.36
CA GLY A 89 43.48 -31.94 35.52
C GLY A 89 42.78 -33.30 35.47
N PHE A 90 41.48 -33.29 35.20
CA PHE A 90 40.69 -34.51 35.01
C PHE A 90 40.73 -34.97 33.56
N TYR A 91 40.89 -36.27 33.34
CA TYR A 91 40.96 -36.91 32.03
C TYR A 91 40.16 -38.21 32.02
N GLY A 92 39.80 -38.71 30.83
CA GLY A 92 38.95 -39.88 30.69
C GLY A 92 39.71 -41.21 30.67
N GLU A 93 38.95 -42.30 30.51
CA GLU A 93 39.46 -43.67 30.47
C GLU A 93 40.46 -43.93 29.34
N GLU A 94 40.49 -43.08 28.30
CA GLU A 94 41.45 -43.15 27.21
C GLU A 94 42.90 -43.12 27.70
N VAL A 95 43.21 -42.35 28.74
CA VAL A 95 44.57 -42.25 29.30
C VAL A 95 45.00 -43.58 29.88
N TYR A 96 44.17 -44.18 30.75
CA TYR A 96 44.47 -45.49 31.33
C TYR A 96 44.61 -46.57 30.24
N LYS A 97 43.72 -46.56 29.24
CA LYS A 97 43.78 -47.55 28.14
C LYS A 97 45.07 -47.45 27.35
N GLU A 98 45.53 -46.23 27.05
CA GLU A 98 46.79 -46.01 26.35
C GLU A 98 47.98 -46.50 27.18
N VAL A 99 48.07 -46.08 28.44
CA VAL A 99 49.15 -46.46 29.37
C VAL A 99 49.16 -47.98 29.57
N SER A 100 47.98 -48.59 29.78
CA SER A 100 47.84 -50.03 29.96
C SER A 100 48.27 -50.80 28.72
N SER A 101 47.85 -50.38 27.52
CA SER A 101 48.28 -51.01 26.27
C SER A 101 49.80 -50.92 26.12
N TYR A 102 50.38 -49.73 26.29
CA TYR A 102 51.81 -49.53 26.13
C TYR A 102 52.62 -50.35 27.14
N ASN A 103 52.18 -50.39 28.42
CA ASN A 103 52.80 -51.22 29.44
C ASN A 103 52.78 -52.70 29.06
N ASN A 104 51.63 -53.20 28.62
CA ASN A 104 51.47 -54.61 28.29
C ASN A 104 52.36 -55.03 27.11
N ASP A 105 52.44 -54.18 26.10
CA ASP A 105 53.22 -54.42 24.88
C ASP A 105 54.74 -54.36 25.12
N ASN A 106 55.19 -53.55 26.10
CA ASN A 106 56.61 -53.23 26.24
C ASN A 106 57.29 -53.77 27.50
N TYR A 107 56.57 -53.86 28.64
CA TYR A 107 57.16 -54.02 29.98
C TYR A 107 56.41 -55.00 30.90
N SER A 108 55.38 -55.71 30.42
CA SER A 108 54.54 -56.61 31.23
C SER A 108 55.28 -57.71 32.00
N SER A 109 56.51 -58.05 31.63
CA SER A 109 57.31 -59.07 32.32
C SER A 109 57.82 -58.64 33.70
N PHE A 110 57.91 -57.33 33.97
CA PHE A 110 58.42 -56.80 35.25
C PHE A 110 57.67 -55.58 35.77
N SER A 111 56.75 -55.02 34.98
CA SER A 111 55.98 -53.82 35.31
C SER A 111 54.51 -54.13 35.58
N CYS A 112 53.98 -53.59 36.68
CA CYS A 112 52.59 -53.73 37.08
C CYS A 112 51.92 -52.35 37.24
N LEU A 113 50.73 -52.18 36.65
CA LEU A 113 49.90 -51.00 36.85
C LEU A 113 48.86 -51.29 37.94
N ILE A 114 48.89 -50.54 39.03
CA ILE A 114 47.96 -50.66 40.16
C ILE A 114 46.95 -49.51 40.08
N ARG A 115 45.73 -49.84 39.64
CA ARG A 115 44.66 -48.87 39.48
C ARG A 115 43.88 -48.68 40.78
N SER A 116 44.36 -47.79 41.66
CA SER A 116 43.78 -47.53 42.98
C SER A 116 44.16 -46.13 43.51
N SER A 117 43.69 -45.78 44.70
CA SER A 117 44.32 -44.70 45.47
C SER A 117 45.69 -45.15 45.98
N PHE A 118 46.54 -44.19 46.35
CA PHE A 118 47.86 -44.52 46.93
C PHE A 118 47.73 -45.21 48.29
N ASP A 119 46.73 -44.83 49.07
CA ASP A 119 46.45 -45.43 50.38
C ASP A 119 46.04 -46.90 50.24
N ASP A 120 45.14 -47.22 49.31
CA ASP A 120 44.67 -48.60 49.09
C ASP A 120 45.80 -49.50 48.54
N ALA A 121 46.74 -48.92 47.77
CA ALA A 121 47.85 -49.66 47.21
C ALA A 121 48.86 -50.14 48.28
N LEU A 122 48.90 -49.53 49.47
CA LEU A 122 49.85 -49.87 50.54
C LEU A 122 49.79 -51.35 50.96
N GLU A 123 48.62 -51.99 50.82
CA GLU A 123 48.43 -53.42 51.14
C GLU A 123 49.18 -54.35 50.17
N SER A 124 49.49 -53.85 48.96
CA SER A 124 50.23 -54.61 47.95
C SER A 124 51.73 -54.67 48.23
N PHE A 125 52.22 -53.88 49.20
CA PHE A 125 53.65 -53.75 49.46
C PHE A 125 54.06 -54.23 50.87
N GLN A 126 55.17 -54.94 50.98
CA GLN A 126 55.76 -55.32 52.27
C GLN A 126 56.59 -54.18 52.89
N GLY A 127 56.84 -54.26 54.20
CA GLY A 127 57.73 -53.31 54.87
C GLY A 127 59.17 -53.48 54.40
N GLY A 128 59.84 -52.39 54.04
CA GLY A 128 61.25 -52.41 53.67
C GLY A 128 61.58 -52.92 52.26
N GLU A 129 60.62 -53.00 51.34
CA GLU A 129 60.85 -53.59 50.01
C GLU A 129 61.10 -52.57 48.87
N ILE A 130 60.77 -51.29 49.08
CA ILE A 130 60.83 -50.27 48.03
C ILE A 130 62.18 -49.55 48.06
N ASP A 131 62.99 -49.71 47.00
CA ASP A 131 64.30 -49.07 46.90
C ASP A 131 64.22 -47.66 46.29
N ILE A 132 63.29 -47.42 45.38
CA ILE A 132 63.05 -46.08 44.83
C ILE A 132 61.55 -45.82 44.83
N LEU A 133 61.14 -44.76 45.51
CA LEU A 133 59.78 -44.23 45.49
C LEU A 133 59.77 -42.87 44.77
N HIS A 134 58.96 -42.73 43.73
CA HIS A 134 58.71 -41.45 43.08
C HIS A 134 57.30 -40.96 43.44
N ILE A 135 57.22 -39.74 43.99
CA ILE A 135 55.96 -39.10 44.39
C ILE A 135 55.69 -37.92 43.45
N ASP A 136 54.68 -38.08 42.60
CA ASP A 136 54.19 -37.08 41.61
C ASP A 136 52.65 -37.13 41.51
N GLY A 137 51.99 -37.23 42.68
CA GLY A 137 50.54 -37.24 42.82
C GLY A 137 49.94 -35.84 43.02
N ASN A 138 49.06 -35.68 44.01
CA ASN A 138 48.51 -34.35 44.30
C ASN A 138 49.55 -33.46 45.00
N HIS A 139 49.76 -32.25 44.46
CA HIS A 139 50.88 -31.41 44.86
C HIS A 139 50.62 -30.47 46.05
N THR A 140 49.50 -30.56 46.75
CA THR A 140 49.31 -29.81 48.02
C THR A 140 50.28 -30.32 49.10
N TYR A 141 50.56 -29.48 50.11
CA TYR A 141 51.52 -29.86 51.17
C TYR A 141 51.00 -31.06 51.97
N GLU A 142 49.70 -31.06 52.28
CA GLU A 142 49.03 -32.09 53.05
C GLU A 142 49.02 -33.42 52.31
N SER A 143 48.72 -33.42 51.00
CA SER A 143 48.73 -34.63 50.18
C SER A 143 50.13 -35.24 50.06
N VAL A 144 51.12 -34.46 49.62
CA VAL A 144 52.48 -34.99 49.44
C VAL A 144 53.10 -35.45 50.76
N ARG A 145 52.76 -34.79 51.87
CA ARG A 145 53.19 -35.20 53.22
C ARG A 145 52.53 -36.50 53.65
N ASN A 146 51.22 -36.63 53.44
CA ASN A 146 50.49 -37.87 53.71
C ASN A 146 51.10 -39.04 52.94
N ASP A 147 51.38 -38.85 51.66
CA ASP A 147 51.96 -39.88 50.80
C ASP A 147 53.34 -40.29 51.30
N PHE A 148 54.22 -39.31 51.57
CA PHE A 148 55.53 -39.59 52.14
C PHE A 148 55.44 -40.36 53.47
N GLU A 149 54.64 -39.89 54.43
CA GLU A 149 54.56 -40.47 55.77
C GLU A 149 53.98 -41.89 55.77
N LYS A 150 52.96 -42.17 54.95
CA LYS A 150 52.34 -43.49 54.86
C LYS A 150 53.18 -44.50 54.08
N TRP A 151 53.90 -44.06 53.07
CA TRP A 151 54.78 -44.93 52.29
C TRP A 151 56.14 -45.13 52.95
N PHE A 152 56.56 -44.26 53.86
CA PHE A 152 57.83 -44.36 54.58
C PHE A 152 58.13 -45.75 55.17
N PRO A 153 57.19 -46.45 55.84
CA PRO A 153 57.44 -47.80 56.39
C PRO A 153 57.67 -48.88 55.33
N LYS A 154 57.34 -48.63 54.06
CA LYS A 154 57.54 -49.56 52.93
C LYS A 154 58.93 -49.40 52.30
N LEU A 155 59.63 -48.32 52.62
CA LEU A 155 60.94 -48.00 52.08
C LEU A 155 62.04 -48.90 52.65
N SER A 156 62.92 -49.39 51.78
CA SER A 156 64.05 -50.24 52.13
C SER A 156 65.16 -49.48 52.87
N SER A 157 66.15 -50.20 53.40
CA SER A 157 67.33 -49.56 54.01
C SER A 157 68.19 -48.76 53.02
N GLN A 158 67.96 -48.89 51.70
CA GLN A 158 68.73 -48.20 50.65
C GLN A 158 67.92 -47.12 49.93
N SER A 159 66.77 -46.74 50.49
CA SER A 159 65.72 -46.06 49.75
C SER A 159 66.03 -44.64 49.26
N LEU A 160 65.79 -44.47 47.96
CA LEU A 160 65.53 -43.27 47.15
C LEU A 160 64.11 -42.72 47.34
N VAL A 161 63.89 -41.44 47.69
CA VAL A 161 62.57 -40.80 47.45
C VAL A 161 62.72 -39.59 46.55
N LEU A 162 61.96 -39.58 45.45
CA LEU A 162 61.92 -38.51 44.46
C LEU A 162 60.62 -37.72 44.62
N PHE A 163 60.72 -36.41 44.54
CA PHE A 163 59.60 -35.47 44.58
C PHE A 163 59.65 -34.60 43.33
N HIS A 164 58.59 -34.62 42.54
CA HIS A 164 58.43 -33.69 41.43
C HIS A 164 57.83 -32.35 41.88
N ASP A 165 57.89 -31.33 41.03
CA ASP A 165 57.35 -29.98 41.25
C ASP A 165 57.96 -29.21 42.44
N THR A 166 59.20 -29.51 42.82
CA THR A 166 59.87 -28.84 43.96
C THR A 166 60.17 -27.36 43.71
N ASN A 167 60.09 -26.89 42.47
CA ASN A 167 60.31 -25.49 42.08
C ASN A 167 59.01 -24.72 41.79
N VAL A 168 57.83 -25.32 41.95
CA VAL A 168 56.53 -24.64 41.78
C VAL A 168 56.13 -23.89 43.06
N ARG A 169 55.59 -22.67 42.92
CA ARG A 169 55.22 -21.78 44.05
C ARG A 169 53.80 -21.20 43.96
N GLU A 170 53.05 -21.61 42.94
CA GLU A 170 51.70 -21.13 42.66
C GLU A 170 50.66 -22.21 42.92
N ARG A 171 49.37 -21.89 42.76
CA ARG A 171 48.26 -22.85 42.78
C ARG A 171 48.22 -23.77 44.02
N ASP A 172 48.67 -23.28 45.18
CA ASP A 172 48.76 -24.05 46.44
C ASP A 172 49.66 -25.30 46.38
N PHE A 173 50.64 -25.30 45.47
CA PHE A 173 51.68 -26.32 45.47
C PHE A 173 52.48 -26.25 46.78
N GLY A 174 52.54 -27.37 47.49
CA GLY A 174 53.19 -27.52 48.78
C GLY A 174 54.40 -28.45 48.79
N VAL A 175 54.73 -29.09 47.67
CA VAL A 175 55.85 -30.03 47.55
C VAL A 175 57.17 -29.39 48.02
N PHE A 176 57.43 -28.14 47.63
CA PHE A 176 58.63 -27.42 48.04
C PHE A 176 58.73 -27.17 49.54
N ARG A 177 57.59 -27.03 50.24
CA ARG A 177 57.55 -26.84 51.71
C ARG A 177 58.01 -28.12 52.39
N LEU A 178 57.39 -29.24 52.03
CA LEU A 178 57.78 -30.55 52.55
C LEU A 178 59.23 -30.88 52.20
N PHE A 179 59.64 -30.67 50.95
CA PHE A 179 61.00 -30.97 50.52
C PHE A 179 62.03 -30.18 51.34
N ASN A 180 61.77 -28.89 51.63
CA ASN A 180 62.66 -28.09 52.50
C ASN A 180 62.73 -28.61 53.94
N GLU A 181 61.65 -29.14 54.51
CA GLU A 181 61.66 -29.80 55.82
C GLU A 181 62.51 -31.09 55.80
N LEU A 182 62.40 -31.87 54.71
CA LEU A 182 63.15 -33.12 54.55
C LEU A 182 64.65 -32.88 54.33
N LYS A 183 65.03 -31.83 53.62
CA LYS A 183 66.46 -31.43 53.43
C LYS A 183 67.19 -31.20 54.75
N ALA A 184 66.49 -30.75 55.79
CA ALA A 184 67.08 -30.53 57.10
C ALA A 184 67.39 -31.84 57.84
N ARG A 185 66.82 -32.98 57.39
CA ARG A 185 66.87 -34.28 58.07
C ARG A 185 67.64 -35.34 57.31
N TYR A 186 67.70 -35.22 55.98
CA TYR A 186 68.22 -36.26 55.10
C TYR A 186 69.20 -35.68 54.06
N PRO A 187 70.19 -36.48 53.59
CA PRO A 187 70.94 -36.14 52.39
C PRO A 187 70.00 -35.91 51.21
N TYR A 188 70.31 -34.91 50.40
CA TYR A 188 69.43 -34.53 49.29
C TYR A 188 70.21 -34.12 48.05
N PHE A 189 69.50 -34.02 46.93
CA PHE A 189 69.88 -33.30 45.71
C PHE A 189 68.65 -32.63 45.12
N GLU A 190 68.79 -31.44 44.51
CA GLU A 190 67.67 -30.75 43.87
C GLU A 190 68.05 -30.26 42.47
N PHE A 191 67.21 -30.56 41.50
CA PHE A 191 67.20 -29.90 40.20
C PHE A 191 66.23 -28.72 40.24
N LEU A 192 66.66 -27.56 39.76
CA LEU A 192 65.85 -26.34 39.68
C LEU A 192 65.31 -26.03 38.26
N HIS A 193 65.70 -26.83 37.27
CA HIS A 193 65.15 -26.73 35.90
C HIS A 193 63.83 -27.48 35.79
N GLY A 194 63.10 -27.30 34.67
CA GLY A 194 61.72 -27.74 34.56
C GLY A 194 60.85 -27.15 35.68
N TYR A 195 60.03 -28.01 36.27
CA TYR A 195 59.27 -27.69 37.48
C TYR A 195 59.98 -28.11 38.79
N GLY A 196 61.21 -28.62 38.67
CA GLY A 196 62.06 -29.03 39.76
C GLY A 196 61.88 -30.51 40.12
N LEU A 197 63.00 -31.13 40.50
CA LEU A 197 63.03 -32.50 41.00
C LEU A 197 63.90 -32.56 42.24
N GLY A 198 63.32 -32.97 43.36
CA GLY A 198 64.00 -33.21 44.61
C GLY A 198 64.26 -34.69 44.86
N ILE A 199 65.45 -35.03 45.31
CA ILE A 199 65.83 -36.39 45.70
C ILE A 199 66.22 -36.36 47.17
N ILE A 200 65.63 -37.25 47.97
CA ILE A 200 65.95 -37.48 49.38
C ILE A 200 66.49 -38.89 49.57
N GLY A 201 67.67 -39.02 50.17
CA GLY A 201 68.21 -40.30 50.65
C GLY A 201 67.61 -40.67 52.00
N THR A 202 66.54 -41.47 52.01
CA THR A 202 65.86 -41.89 53.26
C THR A 202 66.46 -43.15 53.87
N GLY A 203 67.12 -43.97 53.06
CA GLY A 203 67.76 -45.20 53.52
C GLY A 203 68.89 -44.98 54.51
N SER A 204 69.06 -45.91 55.45
CA SER A 204 70.21 -45.93 56.37
C SER A 204 71.52 -46.29 55.67
N VAL A 205 71.46 -46.89 54.48
CA VAL A 205 72.60 -47.29 53.65
C VAL A 205 72.48 -46.60 52.28
N ILE A 206 73.12 -45.44 52.14
CA ILE A 206 73.19 -44.72 50.86
C ILE A 206 74.34 -45.29 50.02
N GLN A 207 73.98 -45.80 48.84
CA GLN A 207 74.94 -46.31 47.84
C GLN A 207 75.90 -45.21 47.39
N GLU A 208 77.10 -45.61 46.92
CA GLU A 208 78.18 -44.68 46.57
C GLU A 208 77.75 -43.65 45.52
N ALA A 209 77.03 -44.06 44.47
CA ALA A 209 76.59 -43.14 43.43
C ALA A 209 75.63 -42.05 43.95
N ALA A 210 74.63 -42.43 44.76
CA ALA A 210 73.72 -41.46 45.39
C ALA A 210 74.46 -40.56 46.39
N ARG A 211 75.41 -41.11 47.15
CA ARG A 211 76.23 -40.33 48.08
C ARG A 211 77.04 -39.27 47.33
N ASN A 212 77.71 -39.65 46.24
CA ASN A 212 78.48 -38.73 45.42
C ASN A 212 77.59 -37.63 44.81
N LEU A 213 76.36 -37.98 44.41
CA LEU A 213 75.36 -37.00 43.97
C LEU A 213 75.01 -36.01 45.09
N PHE A 214 74.77 -36.47 46.31
CA PHE A 214 74.43 -35.58 47.43
C PHE A 214 75.61 -34.69 47.85
N GLU A 215 76.81 -35.27 47.91
CA GLU A 215 78.04 -34.56 48.28
C GLU A 215 78.43 -33.50 47.25
N CYS A 216 78.06 -33.66 45.98
CA CYS A 216 78.39 -32.66 44.96
C CYS A 216 77.75 -31.28 45.20
N GLN A 217 76.67 -31.20 45.99
CA GLN A 217 76.07 -29.92 46.40
C GLN A 217 76.99 -29.06 47.27
N SER A 218 77.97 -29.67 47.97
CA SER A 218 78.96 -28.92 48.75
C SER A 218 79.92 -28.09 47.88
N ASN A 219 80.02 -28.43 46.59
CA ASN A 219 80.81 -27.73 45.60
C ASN A 219 79.91 -27.14 44.52
N LEU A 220 79.71 -25.82 44.55
CA LEU A 220 78.84 -25.11 43.62
C LEU A 220 79.18 -25.38 42.14
N GLU A 221 80.47 -25.52 41.80
CA GLU A 221 80.88 -25.77 40.41
C GLU A 221 80.51 -27.17 39.93
N THR A 222 80.73 -28.18 40.78
CA THR A 222 80.34 -29.57 40.49
C THR A 222 78.81 -29.68 40.40
N TYR A 223 78.08 -29.11 41.37
CA TYR A 223 76.62 -29.06 41.37
C TYR A 223 76.05 -28.43 40.09
N VAL A 224 76.53 -27.23 39.73
CA VAL A 224 76.07 -26.53 38.51
C VAL A 224 76.39 -27.36 37.27
N THR A 225 77.54 -28.02 37.23
CA THR A 225 77.91 -28.86 36.08
C THR A 225 76.98 -30.07 35.95
N VAL A 226 76.71 -30.78 37.06
CA VAL A 226 75.75 -31.90 37.10
C VAL A 226 74.35 -31.45 36.68
N ALA A 227 73.84 -30.36 37.27
CA ALA A 227 72.54 -29.80 36.94
C ALA A 227 72.44 -29.36 35.46
N ASN A 228 73.53 -28.83 34.89
CA ASN A 228 73.60 -28.45 33.49
C ASN A 228 73.61 -29.64 32.54
N VAL A 229 74.23 -30.76 32.90
CA VAL A 229 74.19 -31.98 32.07
C VAL A 229 72.75 -32.45 31.93
N PHE A 230 72.06 -32.66 33.05
CA PHE A 230 70.68 -33.16 33.04
C PHE A 230 69.71 -32.16 32.41
N SER A 231 69.79 -30.86 32.75
CA SER A 231 68.88 -29.86 32.16
C SER A 231 69.03 -29.73 30.64
N ARG A 232 70.25 -29.84 30.09
CA ARG A 232 70.48 -29.75 28.65
C ARG A 232 69.98 -30.99 27.91
N LEU A 233 70.26 -32.18 28.43
CA LEU A 233 69.76 -33.43 27.85
C LEU A 233 68.23 -33.54 27.99
N GLY A 234 67.71 -33.10 29.13
CA GLY A 234 66.29 -33.01 29.42
C GLY A 234 65.56 -32.07 28.48
N ARG A 235 66.11 -30.87 28.26
CA ARG A 235 65.57 -29.92 27.29
C ARG A 235 65.50 -30.53 25.90
N ALA A 236 66.53 -31.27 25.48
CA ALA A 236 66.50 -31.97 24.19
C ALA A 236 65.36 -33.01 24.11
N CYS A 237 65.06 -33.71 25.21
CA CYS A 237 63.91 -34.62 25.28
C CYS A 237 62.57 -33.87 25.18
N SER A 238 62.43 -32.76 25.90
CA SER A 238 61.25 -31.89 25.89
C SER A 238 61.00 -31.29 24.49
N GLU A 239 62.06 -30.77 23.85
CA GLU A 239 62.02 -30.23 22.49
C GLU A 239 61.69 -31.31 21.46
N ALA A 240 62.25 -32.52 21.59
CA ALA A 240 61.91 -33.64 20.69
C ALA A 240 60.43 -34.03 20.80
N ALA A 241 59.89 -34.12 22.02
CA ALA A 241 58.48 -34.42 22.24
C ALA A 241 57.55 -33.28 21.74
N ALA A 242 57.94 -32.02 21.93
CA ALA A 242 57.23 -30.87 21.39
C ALA A 242 57.25 -30.86 19.84
N ASN A 243 58.41 -31.10 19.23
CA ASN A 243 58.55 -31.15 17.78
C ASN A 243 57.70 -32.27 17.15
N LYS A 244 57.68 -33.46 17.76
CA LYS A 244 56.82 -34.56 17.30
C LYS A 244 55.34 -34.17 17.28
N ARG A 245 54.86 -33.50 18.34
CA ARG A 245 53.47 -32.98 18.42
C ARG A 245 53.21 -31.90 17.38
N ASN A 246 54.11 -30.92 17.25
CA ASN A 246 53.98 -29.83 16.29
C ASN A 246 53.93 -30.36 14.85
N VAL A 247 54.74 -31.37 14.50
CA VAL A 247 54.71 -31.99 13.18
C VAL A 247 53.36 -32.68 12.90
N ALA A 248 52.80 -33.40 13.88
CA ALA A 248 51.48 -34.02 13.74
C ALA A 248 50.37 -32.97 13.59
N GLU A 249 50.39 -31.91 14.39
CA GLU A 249 49.43 -30.81 14.31
C GLU A 249 49.52 -30.07 12.97
N ILE A 250 50.72 -29.77 12.48
CA ILE A 250 50.93 -29.20 11.15
C ILE A 250 50.36 -30.10 10.05
N GLY A 251 50.49 -31.43 10.20
CA GLY A 251 49.87 -32.40 9.29
C GLY A 251 48.34 -32.26 9.25
N ALA A 252 47.71 -32.32 10.42
CA ALA A 252 46.25 -32.19 10.55
C ALA A 252 45.73 -30.83 10.04
N LEU A 253 46.45 -29.74 10.34
CA LEU A 253 46.10 -28.40 9.86
C LEU A 253 46.22 -28.27 8.34
N LYS A 254 47.21 -28.94 7.71
CA LYS A 254 47.33 -29.00 6.26
C LYS A 254 46.16 -29.74 5.63
N GLU A 255 45.80 -30.90 6.15
CA GLU A 255 44.62 -31.66 5.68
C GLU A 255 43.34 -30.84 5.80
N ARG A 256 43.13 -30.17 6.94
CA ARG A 256 41.97 -29.30 7.13
C ARG A 256 41.95 -28.11 6.18
N ARG A 257 43.11 -27.48 5.94
CA ARG A 257 43.24 -26.40 4.96
C ARG A 257 42.88 -26.88 3.56
N ASP A 258 43.34 -28.06 3.16
CA ASP A 258 43.11 -28.59 1.82
C ASP A 258 41.61 -28.91 1.62
N GLN A 259 40.93 -29.45 2.64
CA GLN A 259 39.46 -29.59 2.64
C GLN A 259 38.75 -28.23 2.48
N LEU A 260 39.17 -27.21 3.23
CA LEU A 260 38.58 -25.87 3.16
C LEU A 260 38.81 -25.21 1.79
N ILE A 261 39.94 -25.48 1.14
CA ILE A 261 40.22 -25.01 -0.23
C ILE A 261 39.24 -25.65 -1.22
N GLU A 262 38.99 -26.96 -1.09
CA GLU A 262 38.02 -27.67 -1.93
C GLU A 262 36.59 -27.16 -1.70
N GLU A 263 36.15 -27.05 -0.44
CA GLU A 263 34.86 -26.47 -0.07
C GLU A 263 34.69 -25.04 -0.61
N SER A 264 35.73 -24.21 -0.52
CA SER A 264 35.73 -22.84 -1.04
C SER A 264 35.62 -22.80 -2.57
N ALA A 265 36.29 -23.72 -3.28
CA ALA A 265 36.18 -23.83 -4.74
C ALA A 265 34.75 -24.21 -5.16
N THR A 266 34.13 -25.18 -4.48
CA THR A 266 32.73 -25.57 -4.71
C THR A 266 31.77 -24.41 -4.42
N ASN A 267 31.93 -23.73 -3.29
CA ASN A 267 31.10 -22.59 -2.93
C ASN A 267 31.22 -21.45 -3.95
N LYS A 268 32.41 -21.19 -4.48
CA LYS A 268 32.62 -20.19 -5.53
C LYS A 268 31.88 -20.55 -6.83
N GLN A 269 31.89 -21.83 -7.22
CA GLN A 269 31.13 -22.30 -8.39
C GLN A 269 29.62 -22.16 -8.16
N GLN A 270 29.11 -22.54 -6.99
CA GLN A 270 27.70 -22.39 -6.63
C GLN A 270 27.28 -20.92 -6.61
N PHE A 271 28.10 -20.03 -6.03
CA PHE A 271 27.83 -18.60 -6.00
C PHE A 271 27.76 -18.01 -7.41
N HIS A 272 28.66 -18.41 -8.31
CA HIS A 272 28.62 -17.96 -9.70
C HIS A 272 27.34 -18.45 -10.42
N ALA A 273 26.92 -19.70 -10.19
CA ALA A 273 25.67 -20.22 -10.74
C ALA A 273 24.45 -19.42 -10.23
N VAL A 274 24.40 -19.10 -8.93
CA VAL A 274 23.33 -18.27 -8.36
C VAL A 274 23.35 -16.85 -8.94
N GLN A 275 24.52 -16.26 -9.20
CA GLN A 275 24.62 -14.94 -9.84
C GLN A 275 24.04 -14.95 -11.26
N LEU A 276 24.28 -16.01 -12.04
CA LEU A 276 23.69 -16.14 -13.38
C LEU A 276 22.17 -16.20 -13.30
N VAL A 277 21.62 -17.07 -12.44
CA VAL A 277 20.16 -17.18 -12.24
C VAL A 277 19.54 -15.86 -11.75
N ALA A 278 20.22 -15.14 -10.86
CA ALA A 278 19.75 -13.85 -10.36
C ALA A 278 19.72 -12.78 -11.47
N SER A 279 20.72 -12.78 -12.36
CA SER A 279 20.75 -11.87 -13.52
C SER A 279 19.59 -12.17 -14.48
N ASP A 280 19.34 -13.45 -14.77
CA ASP A 280 18.24 -13.86 -15.65
C ASP A 280 16.88 -13.45 -15.06
N ALA A 281 16.67 -13.69 -13.77
CA ALA A 281 15.46 -13.29 -13.07
C ALA A 281 15.27 -11.75 -13.04
N GLN A 282 16.35 -10.98 -12.92
CA GLN A 282 16.29 -9.51 -12.99
C GLN A 282 15.83 -9.03 -14.37
N GLN A 283 16.31 -9.67 -15.44
CA GLN A 283 15.88 -9.37 -16.80
C GLN A 283 14.40 -9.72 -17.00
N GLU A 284 13.97 -10.89 -16.55
CA GLU A 284 12.56 -11.30 -16.63
C GLU A 284 11.63 -10.33 -15.88
N VAL A 285 12.03 -9.87 -14.69
CA VAL A 285 11.27 -8.86 -13.94
C VAL A 285 11.21 -7.52 -14.69
N ALA A 286 12.29 -7.12 -15.36
CA ALA A 286 12.30 -5.90 -16.17
C ALA A 286 11.34 -6.02 -17.37
N ASP A 287 11.35 -7.16 -18.06
CA ASP A 287 10.48 -7.43 -19.20
C ASP A 287 9.00 -7.46 -18.77
N LEU A 288 8.68 -8.16 -17.67
CA LEU A 288 7.34 -8.18 -17.09
C LEU A 288 6.86 -6.79 -16.66
N ARG A 289 7.74 -5.93 -16.14
CA ARG A 289 7.41 -4.54 -15.82
C ARG A 289 7.08 -3.74 -17.08
N ALA A 290 7.87 -3.88 -18.14
CA ALA A 290 7.62 -3.22 -19.42
C ALA A 290 6.28 -3.65 -20.02
N GLN A 291 5.97 -4.96 -20.00
CA GLN A 291 4.67 -5.48 -20.44
C GLN A 291 3.51 -4.92 -19.62
N ASN A 292 3.66 -4.82 -18.29
CA ASN A 292 2.63 -4.24 -17.43
C ASN A 292 2.37 -2.76 -17.74
N GLU A 293 3.40 -1.97 -18.00
CA GLU A 293 3.22 -0.56 -18.39
C GLU A 293 2.56 -0.43 -19.77
N ALA A 294 2.92 -1.29 -20.72
CA ALA A 294 2.24 -1.36 -22.01
C ALA A 294 0.74 -1.68 -21.83
N MET A 295 0.41 -2.72 -21.07
CA MET A 295 -0.98 -3.09 -20.76
C MET A 295 -1.74 -1.95 -20.05
N LYS A 296 -1.11 -1.24 -19.10
CA LYS A 296 -1.74 -0.09 -18.44
C LYS A 296 -2.07 1.02 -19.43
N SER A 297 -1.18 1.29 -20.38
CA SER A 297 -1.41 2.29 -21.42
C SER A 297 -2.57 1.89 -22.35
N GLU A 298 -2.64 0.62 -22.73
CA GLU A 298 -3.74 0.07 -23.53
C GLU A 298 -5.07 0.17 -22.79
N VAL A 299 -5.11 -0.20 -21.50
CA VAL A 299 -6.30 -0.05 -20.65
C VAL A 299 -6.71 1.42 -20.54
N ALA A 300 -5.78 2.36 -20.45
CA ALA A 300 -6.09 3.78 -20.43
C ALA A 300 -6.74 4.26 -21.74
N VAL A 301 -6.22 3.80 -22.89
CA VAL A 301 -6.81 4.09 -24.22
C VAL A 301 -8.22 3.51 -24.32
N LEU A 302 -8.41 2.24 -23.95
CA LEU A 302 -9.72 1.58 -23.98
C LEU A 302 -10.73 2.28 -23.05
N ARG A 303 -10.30 2.75 -21.88
CA ARG A 303 -11.15 3.54 -20.97
C ARG A 303 -11.55 4.88 -21.59
N ALA A 304 -10.62 5.58 -22.25
CA ALA A 304 -10.92 6.84 -22.93
C ALA A 304 -11.92 6.63 -24.09
N GLN A 305 -11.72 5.58 -24.89
CA GLN A 305 -12.67 5.19 -25.94
C GLN A 305 -14.05 4.85 -25.36
N GLY A 306 -14.10 4.08 -24.26
CA GLY A 306 -15.34 3.78 -23.56
C GLY A 306 -16.06 5.04 -23.06
N GLY A 307 -15.33 6.02 -22.52
CA GLY A 307 -15.89 7.32 -22.11
C GLY A 307 -16.43 8.12 -23.29
N ALA A 308 -15.71 8.16 -24.42
CA ALA A 308 -16.18 8.83 -25.64
C ALA A 308 -17.46 8.17 -26.19
N ALA A 309 -17.50 6.84 -26.25
CA ALA A 309 -18.68 6.10 -26.69
C ALA A 309 -19.89 6.34 -25.77
N GLN A 310 -19.68 6.44 -24.45
CA GLN A 310 -20.74 6.79 -23.51
C GLN A 310 -21.28 8.21 -23.74
N GLN A 311 -20.41 9.17 -24.04
CA GLN A 311 -20.81 10.53 -24.37
C GLN A 311 -21.62 10.57 -25.68
N GLU A 312 -21.16 9.87 -26.71
CA GLU A 312 -21.89 9.76 -27.98
C GLU A 312 -23.30 9.16 -27.77
N VAL A 313 -23.41 8.11 -26.95
CA VAL A 313 -24.70 7.52 -26.57
C VAL A 313 -25.58 8.53 -25.83
N ALA A 314 -25.01 9.36 -24.96
CA ALA A 314 -25.76 10.40 -24.25
C ALA A 314 -26.26 11.49 -25.22
N ASP A 315 -25.41 11.94 -26.14
CA ASP A 315 -25.74 12.94 -27.15
C ASP A 315 -26.84 12.43 -28.09
N LEU A 316 -26.72 11.20 -28.58
CA LEU A 316 -27.73 10.54 -29.41
C LEU A 316 -29.06 10.37 -28.67
N ARG A 317 -29.04 10.09 -27.36
CA ARG A 317 -30.26 10.05 -26.53
C ARG A 317 -30.90 11.44 -26.42
N ALA A 318 -30.11 12.48 -26.18
CA ALA A 318 -30.62 13.85 -26.11
C ALA A 318 -31.23 14.30 -27.45
N GLN A 319 -30.57 13.99 -28.57
CA GLN A 319 -31.12 14.24 -29.91
C GLN A 319 -32.42 13.49 -30.15
N ASN A 320 -32.52 12.23 -29.72
CA ASN A 320 -33.76 11.46 -29.83
C ASN A 320 -34.90 12.09 -29.02
N GLU A 321 -34.65 12.58 -27.80
CA GLU A 321 -35.67 13.27 -27.01
C GLU A 321 -36.08 14.60 -27.65
N ALA A 322 -35.13 15.36 -28.21
CA ALA A 322 -35.43 16.55 -28.99
C ALA A 322 -36.32 16.24 -30.19
N MET A 323 -35.95 15.24 -31.00
CA MET A 323 -36.77 14.79 -32.14
C MET A 323 -38.16 14.34 -31.70
N LYS A 324 -38.30 13.61 -30.58
CA LYS A 324 -39.62 13.23 -30.05
C LYS A 324 -40.47 14.45 -29.70
N SER A 325 -39.88 15.47 -29.10
CA SER A 325 -40.59 16.73 -28.79
C SER A 325 -41.00 17.49 -30.05
N GLU A 326 -40.14 17.53 -31.07
CA GLU A 326 -40.45 18.16 -32.36
C GLU A 326 -41.60 17.42 -33.07
N VAL A 327 -41.57 16.09 -33.08
CA VAL A 327 -42.66 15.26 -33.59
C VAL A 327 -43.97 15.53 -32.82
N ALA A 328 -43.90 15.75 -31.51
CA ALA A 328 -45.09 16.11 -30.72
C ALA A 328 -45.65 17.49 -31.10
N VAL A 329 -44.79 18.48 -31.33
CA VAL A 329 -45.19 19.81 -31.82
C VAL A 329 -45.82 19.73 -33.21
N LEU A 330 -45.20 19.02 -34.14
CA LEU A 330 -45.72 18.84 -35.50
C LEU A 330 -47.07 18.12 -35.50
N ARG A 331 -47.27 17.13 -34.62
CA ARG A 331 -48.57 16.47 -34.42
C ARG A 331 -49.63 17.45 -33.90
N ALA A 332 -49.29 18.31 -32.95
CA ALA A 332 -50.21 19.32 -32.43
C ALA A 332 -50.59 20.35 -33.50
N GLN A 333 -49.62 20.81 -34.30
CA GLN A 333 -49.85 21.68 -35.46
C GLN A 333 -50.74 21.02 -36.51
N GLY A 334 -50.51 19.74 -36.82
CA GLY A 334 -51.37 18.97 -37.72
C GLY A 334 -52.82 18.87 -37.21
N GLY A 335 -53.01 18.69 -35.90
CA GLY A 335 -54.33 18.73 -35.27
C GLY A 335 -55.01 20.11 -35.39
N ALA A 336 -54.26 21.19 -35.16
CA ALA A 336 -54.78 22.55 -35.30
C ALA A 336 -55.18 22.88 -36.76
N ALA A 337 -54.36 22.48 -37.73
CA ALA A 337 -54.66 22.67 -39.15
C ALA A 337 -55.92 21.90 -39.58
N GLN A 338 -56.12 20.67 -39.06
CA GLN A 338 -57.35 19.91 -39.32
C GLN A 338 -58.59 20.60 -38.77
N GLN A 339 -58.48 21.23 -37.59
CA GLN A 339 -59.55 22.02 -37.00
C GLN A 339 -59.88 23.25 -37.85
N GLU A 340 -58.87 23.97 -38.33
CA GLU A 340 -59.04 25.12 -39.21
C GLU A 340 -59.72 24.75 -40.54
N VAL A 341 -59.34 23.61 -41.13
CA VAL A 341 -60.03 23.08 -42.32
C VAL A 341 -61.51 22.75 -42.04
N ALA A 342 -61.83 22.23 -40.85
CA ALA A 342 -63.21 21.96 -40.46
C ALA A 342 -64.01 23.27 -40.32
N ASP A 343 -63.43 24.30 -39.71
CA ASP A 343 -64.07 25.60 -39.51
C ASP A 343 -64.32 26.32 -40.84
N LEU A 344 -63.35 26.31 -41.76
CA LEU A 344 -63.49 26.88 -43.11
C LEU A 344 -64.55 26.16 -43.96
N ARG A 345 -64.74 24.85 -43.77
CA ARG A 345 -65.83 24.10 -44.42
C ARG A 345 -67.20 24.54 -43.90
N ALA A 346 -67.33 24.75 -42.59
CA ALA A 346 -68.57 25.24 -41.98
C ALA A 346 -68.93 26.65 -42.51
N GLN A 347 -67.93 27.54 -42.63
CA GLN A 347 -68.13 28.87 -43.22
C GLN A 347 -68.59 28.81 -44.69
N ASN A 348 -68.03 27.89 -45.48
CA ASN A 348 -68.43 27.73 -46.88
C ASN A 348 -69.89 27.28 -47.04
N GLU A 349 -70.38 26.38 -46.17
CA GLU A 349 -71.79 25.98 -46.19
C GLU A 349 -72.72 27.13 -45.76
N ALA A 350 -72.29 27.96 -44.81
CA ALA A 350 -73.03 29.19 -44.45
C ALA A 350 -73.13 30.16 -45.65
N MET A 351 -72.03 30.43 -46.36
CA MET A 351 -72.05 31.30 -47.55
C MET A 351 -72.95 30.77 -48.66
N LYS A 352 -72.98 29.44 -48.89
CA LYS A 352 -73.89 28.85 -49.90
C LYS A 352 -75.36 29.11 -49.58
N SER A 353 -75.74 29.03 -48.30
CA SER A 353 -77.11 29.30 -47.87
C SER A 353 -77.49 30.78 -48.08
N GLU A 354 -76.55 31.70 -47.90
CA GLU A 354 -76.76 33.14 -48.09
C GLU A 354 -76.95 33.51 -49.57
N VAL A 355 -76.18 32.88 -50.48
CA VAL A 355 -76.35 33.03 -51.94
C VAL A 355 -77.71 32.52 -52.43
N ALA A 356 -78.27 31.48 -51.80
CA ALA A 356 -79.60 30.97 -52.14
C ALA A 356 -80.71 31.99 -51.82
N VAL A 357 -80.59 32.71 -50.70
CA VAL A 357 -81.54 33.76 -50.28
C VAL A 357 -81.51 34.96 -51.24
N LEU A 358 -80.31 35.39 -51.65
CA LEU A 358 -80.16 36.53 -52.57
C LEU A 358 -80.72 36.25 -53.98
N ARG A 359 -80.67 35.00 -54.45
CA ARG A 359 -81.30 34.61 -55.74
C ARG A 359 -82.84 34.68 -55.70
N ALA A 360 -83.46 34.38 -54.57
CA ALA A 360 -84.91 34.48 -54.42
C ALA A 360 -85.40 35.94 -54.44
N GLN A 361 -84.63 36.86 -53.85
CA GLN A 361 -84.95 38.29 -53.83
C GLN A 361 -84.86 38.95 -55.22
N SER A 362 -83.91 38.51 -56.06
CA SER A 362 -83.77 38.98 -57.45
C SER A 362 -84.96 38.59 -58.34
N GLY A 363 -85.54 37.40 -58.13
CA GLY A 363 -86.72 36.94 -58.86
C GLY A 363 -87.98 37.79 -58.59
N ALA A 364 -88.16 38.26 -57.36
CA ALA A 364 -89.30 39.10 -56.99
C ALA A 364 -89.25 40.50 -57.64
N ALA A 365 -88.06 41.08 -57.79
CA ALA A 365 -87.86 42.41 -58.37
C ALA A 365 -88.12 42.47 -59.89
N GLN A 366 -88.01 41.35 -60.61
CA GLN A 366 -88.26 41.32 -62.06
C GLN A 366 -89.75 41.29 -62.42
N GLN A 367 -90.61 40.81 -61.53
CA GLN A 367 -92.06 40.79 -61.71
C GLN A 367 -92.67 42.21 -61.60
N GLU A 368 -92.15 43.04 -60.69
CA GLU A 368 -92.62 44.40 -60.43
C GLU A 368 -92.34 45.38 -61.59
N VAL A 369 -91.29 45.12 -62.38
CA VAL A 369 -90.94 45.93 -63.57
C VAL A 369 -91.84 45.61 -64.78
N ALA A 370 -92.46 44.43 -64.83
CA ALA A 370 -93.38 44.06 -65.89
C ALA A 370 -94.75 44.76 -65.74
N ASP A 371 -95.23 44.93 -64.52
CA ASP A 371 -96.55 45.51 -64.23
C ASP A 371 -96.60 47.04 -64.42
N LEU A 372 -95.46 47.74 -64.27
CA LEU A 372 -95.37 49.20 -64.47
C LEU A 372 -95.31 49.64 -65.95
N ARG A 373 -95.01 48.72 -66.89
CA ARG A 373 -94.99 49.03 -68.33
C ARG A 373 -96.39 49.08 -68.95
N THR A 374 -97.33 48.29 -68.45
CA THR A 374 -98.72 48.23 -68.90
C THR A 374 -99.58 49.42 -68.42
N GLN A 375 -99.14 50.13 -67.38
CA GLN A 375 -99.84 51.32 -66.84
C GLN A 375 -99.48 52.64 -67.57
N ASN A 376 -98.35 52.68 -68.26
CA ASN A 376 -97.81 53.91 -68.85
C ASN A 376 -98.28 54.16 -70.31
N GLU A 377 -98.77 53.13 -71.01
CA GLU A 377 -99.34 53.25 -72.37
C GLU A 377 -100.83 53.67 -72.36
N ALA A 378 -101.54 53.48 -71.24
CA ALA A 378 -102.93 53.93 -71.06
C ALA A 378 -103.08 55.41 -70.67
N SER A 379 -102.01 56.05 -70.15
CA SER A 379 -102.02 57.44 -69.66
C SER A 379 -101.67 58.50 -70.73
N ALA A 380 -101.28 58.08 -71.94
CA ALA A 380 -100.90 58.97 -73.05
C ALA A 380 -102.09 59.39 -73.96
N CYS A 381 -103.25 58.73 -73.86
CA CYS A 381 -104.42 58.98 -74.72
C CYS A 381 -105.50 59.91 -74.08
N ALA A 382 -105.41 60.22 -72.78
CA ALA A 382 -106.40 61.02 -72.05
C ALA A 382 -106.05 62.51 -71.88
N LYS A 383 -104.89 62.98 -72.37
CA LYS A 383 -104.39 64.36 -72.16
C LYS A 383 -104.66 65.33 -73.33
N SER A 384 -105.08 64.86 -74.50
CA SER A 384 -105.39 65.70 -75.68
C SER A 384 -106.86 66.13 -75.78
N ALA A 385 -107.75 65.68 -74.89
CA ALA A 385 -109.19 65.93 -74.98
C ALA A 385 -109.77 66.82 -73.86
N LEU A 386 -108.98 67.28 -72.88
CA LEU A 386 -109.49 67.95 -71.66
C LEU A 386 -108.96 69.38 -71.40
N LEU A 387 -108.35 70.06 -72.39
CA LEU A 387 -107.97 71.47 -72.28
C LEU A 387 -108.37 72.33 -73.51
N GLN A 388 -109.46 71.92 -74.18
CA GLN A 388 -110.31 72.76 -75.05
C GLN A 388 -111.63 73.14 -74.34
N GLN A 389 -111.81 72.76 -73.06
CA GLN A 389 -113.03 72.97 -72.26
C GLN A 389 -112.86 73.94 -71.07
N LEU A 390 -111.75 74.70 -71.03
CA LEU A 390 -111.52 75.74 -70.00
C LEU A 390 -111.45 77.17 -70.58
N GLU A 391 -111.97 77.40 -71.79
CA GLU A 391 -112.20 78.75 -72.34
C GLU A 391 -113.69 79.17 -72.37
N ASP A 392 -114.67 78.25 -72.46
CA ASP A 392 -116.09 78.66 -72.63
C ASP A 392 -117.01 78.41 -71.42
N ALA A 393 -116.44 78.29 -70.21
CA ALA A 393 -117.20 78.20 -68.96
C ALA A 393 -117.06 79.45 -68.05
N ASN A 394 -116.73 80.62 -68.62
CA ASN A 394 -116.67 81.88 -67.84
C ASN A 394 -117.27 83.13 -68.52
N ALA A 395 -118.27 82.96 -69.37
CA ALA A 395 -119.22 84.03 -69.73
C ALA A 395 -120.52 83.42 -70.27
N GLY A 396 -121.68 83.45 -69.63
CA GLY A 396 -122.11 84.02 -68.36
C GLY A 396 -123.41 83.32 -67.99
N ALA A 397 -123.75 83.25 -66.71
CA ALA A 397 -124.76 84.17 -66.19
C ALA A 397 -125.94 84.37 -67.16
N ALA A 398 -126.67 83.27 -67.39
CA ALA A 398 -127.97 83.24 -68.00
C ALA A 398 -128.91 84.23 -67.31
N GLU A 399 -129.11 85.37 -67.97
CA GLU A 399 -130.38 85.89 -68.50
C GLU A 399 -131.68 85.22 -68.00
N LYS A 400 -131.79 85.09 -66.68
CA LYS A 400 -133.04 85.02 -65.91
C LYS A 400 -133.71 86.41 -65.84
N ILE A 401 -133.79 87.12 -66.97
CA ILE A 401 -134.63 88.31 -67.15
C ILE A 401 -135.15 88.29 -68.59
N LYS A 402 -136.00 87.31 -68.91
CA LYS A 402 -136.78 87.36 -70.16
C LYS A 402 -138.25 87.02 -70.03
N GLU A 403 -138.78 86.80 -68.83
CA GLU A 403 -140.20 86.44 -68.71
C GLU A 403 -140.82 86.89 -67.38
N LYS A 404 -140.58 88.16 -67.06
CA LYS A 404 -141.47 88.98 -66.21
C LYS A 404 -141.81 90.30 -66.90
N GLU A 405 -141.95 90.24 -68.23
CA GLU A 405 -143.08 90.92 -68.84
C GLU A 405 -144.35 90.17 -68.40
N PHE A 406 -145.31 90.93 -67.91
CA PHE A 406 -146.50 91.24 -68.72
C PHE A 406 -147.74 91.40 -67.84
N ILE A 407 -147.71 91.01 -66.56
CA ILE A 407 -148.86 91.19 -65.66
C ILE A 407 -148.42 91.60 -64.23
N LEU A 408 -147.72 92.74 -64.11
CA LEU A 408 -147.68 93.49 -62.84
C LEU A 408 -147.94 94.99 -63.03
N MET A 409 -148.28 95.42 -64.24
CA MET A 409 -148.69 96.80 -64.54
C MET A 409 -150.20 97.03 -64.43
N GLU A 410 -150.97 96.09 -63.85
CA GLU A 410 -152.40 96.35 -63.59
C GLU A 410 -152.82 96.14 -62.14
N LYS A 411 -151.94 95.60 -61.27
CA LYS A 411 -152.01 95.82 -59.81
C LYS A 411 -151.52 97.22 -59.43
N ILE A 412 -151.91 98.16 -60.28
CA ILE A 412 -151.49 99.54 -60.36
C ILE A 412 -152.17 100.40 -59.29
N ASN A 413 -153.25 100.01 -58.60
CA ASN A 413 -154.03 101.08 -57.93
C ASN A 413 -154.82 100.78 -56.64
N GLU A 414 -154.52 99.76 -55.82
CA GLU A 414 -155.34 99.56 -54.59
C GLU A 414 -154.66 99.30 -53.25
N ILE A 415 -153.36 99.06 -53.12
CA ILE A 415 -152.75 98.84 -51.79
C ILE A 415 -151.42 99.60 -51.68
N ALA A 416 -151.34 100.94 -51.72
CA ALA A 416 -152.10 101.90 -50.93
C ALA A 416 -152.35 101.39 -49.50
N ALA A 417 -151.56 101.94 -48.58
CA ALA A 417 -151.70 101.82 -47.14
C ALA A 417 -151.08 100.57 -46.52
N LEU A 418 -150.00 100.87 -45.78
CA LEU A 418 -149.83 100.40 -44.41
C LEU A 418 -149.50 98.91 -44.30
N THR A 419 -148.42 98.49 -43.68
CA THR A 419 -147.78 99.09 -42.53
C THR A 419 -146.76 98.03 -42.20
N ASN A 420 -145.50 98.40 -42.26
CA ASN A 420 -144.83 98.90 -41.08
C ASN A 420 -144.47 97.74 -40.18
N ILE A 421 -143.31 97.94 -39.57
CA ILE A 421 -143.10 97.48 -38.23
C ILE A 421 -142.88 95.97 -38.23
N ILE A 422 -141.61 95.66 -38.34
CA ILE A 422 -140.84 95.53 -37.10
C ILE A 422 -140.91 94.08 -36.77
N GLY A 423 -139.79 93.64 -36.28
CA GLY A 423 -139.72 92.37 -35.64
C GLY A 423 -138.28 92.03 -35.57
N ASP A 424 -137.42 93.02 -35.35
CA ASP A 424 -137.09 93.33 -33.97
C ASP A 424 -136.50 92.07 -33.33
N CYS A 425 -135.18 92.02 -33.34
CA CYS A 425 -134.42 92.75 -32.34
C CYS A 425 -134.37 91.95 -31.05
N GLN A 426 -133.11 91.68 -30.71
CA GLN A 426 -132.58 92.01 -29.38
C GLN A 426 -133.06 91.13 -28.23
N ARG A 427 -132.08 90.34 -27.76
CA ARG A 427 -131.63 90.12 -26.35
C ARG A 427 -131.08 88.68 -26.25
N GLU A 428 -129.86 88.36 -25.80
CA GLU A 428 -128.87 89.04 -24.94
C GLU A 428 -127.48 88.31 -24.96
N ASN A 429 -126.38 89.04 -24.68
CA ASN A 429 -125.12 88.70 -23.94
C ASN A 429 -124.20 87.47 -24.25
N MET A 430 -122.92 87.68 -24.64
CA MET A 430 -121.61 87.58 -23.87
C MET A 430 -121.03 86.14 -23.68
N LEU A 431 -119.74 85.75 -23.86
CA LEU A 431 -118.41 86.37 -24.10
C LEU A 431 -117.37 85.30 -24.64
N ASP A 432 -116.43 85.74 -25.50
CA ASP A 432 -115.05 85.26 -25.88
C ASP A 432 -114.75 83.77 -26.26
N ARG A 433 -114.30 83.32 -27.46
CA ARG A 433 -113.35 83.69 -28.56
C ARG A 433 -111.85 83.59 -28.21
N ARG A 434 -110.94 82.96 -28.97
CA ARG A 434 -110.81 82.24 -30.27
C ARG A 434 -109.40 81.61 -30.23
N ASN A 435 -108.98 80.56 -30.94
CA ASN A 435 -109.50 79.60 -31.93
C ASN A 435 -108.46 78.45 -31.85
N THR A 436 -108.73 77.31 -31.23
CA THR A 436 -109.41 76.10 -31.72
C THR A 436 -108.71 75.36 -32.86
N LYS A 437 -108.56 74.04 -32.85
CA LYS A 437 -108.62 72.96 -31.84
C LYS A 437 -108.53 71.65 -32.65
N SER A 438 -108.05 70.58 -32.01
CA SER A 438 -108.57 69.19 -32.09
C SER A 438 -108.55 68.51 -33.47
N ASP A 439 -108.16 67.26 -33.67
CA ASP A 439 -108.16 66.04 -32.84
C ASP A 439 -107.66 64.95 -33.84
N ILE A 440 -106.90 63.90 -33.56
CA ILE A 440 -107.02 62.88 -32.52
C ILE A 440 -105.67 62.14 -32.45
N TYR A 441 -105.29 61.83 -31.22
CA TYR A 441 -104.15 61.02 -30.82
C TYR A 441 -104.56 59.57 -30.63
N ASN A 442 -103.53 58.73 -30.46
CA ASN A 442 -103.50 57.41 -29.82
C ASN A 442 -103.57 56.24 -30.83
N VAL A 443 -102.64 55.27 -30.80
CA VAL A 443 -102.20 54.50 -29.63
C VAL A 443 -100.87 53.77 -29.96
N ILE A 444 -99.84 54.02 -29.13
CA ILE A 444 -98.79 53.07 -28.65
C ILE A 444 -97.72 52.58 -29.66
N ASN A 445 -96.45 52.38 -29.36
CA ASN A 445 -95.50 52.68 -28.27
C ASN A 445 -94.24 51.83 -28.62
N VAL A 446 -93.10 52.06 -27.94
CA VAL A 446 -92.03 51.05 -27.64
C VAL A 446 -91.02 50.78 -28.79
N LEU A 447 -89.69 50.91 -28.69
CA LEU A 447 -88.65 51.19 -27.67
C LEU A 447 -87.31 51.33 -28.46
N MET A 448 -86.60 52.48 -28.51
CA MET A 448 -85.45 52.92 -27.68
C MET A 448 -84.50 51.85 -27.09
N SER A 449 -83.22 51.80 -27.52
CA SER A 449 -81.96 51.88 -26.69
C SER A 449 -80.67 51.31 -27.37
N GLY A 450 -79.55 52.05 -27.50
CA GLY A 450 -78.21 51.50 -27.88
C GLY A 450 -77.12 52.50 -28.40
N PRO A 451 -75.80 52.15 -28.45
CA PRO A 451 -74.60 53.00 -28.29
C PRO A 451 -74.15 53.87 -29.50
N ILE A 452 -73.43 54.98 -29.26
CA ILE A 452 -72.84 55.82 -30.32
C ILE A 452 -71.30 55.72 -30.32
N SER A 453 -70.60 55.46 -31.43
CA SER A 453 -70.99 54.83 -32.71
C SER A 453 -69.73 54.60 -33.55
N LYS A 454 -69.78 53.59 -34.43
CA LYS A 454 -68.84 53.35 -35.53
C LYS A 454 -68.67 54.54 -36.52
N LEU A 455 -69.33 55.69 -36.33
CA LEU A 455 -69.25 56.85 -37.24
C LEU A 455 -68.00 57.74 -37.01
N ARG A 456 -67.48 57.85 -35.78
CA ARG A 456 -66.33 58.74 -35.48
C ARG A 456 -64.99 58.18 -35.97
N ILE A 457 -64.82 56.86 -35.99
CA ILE A 457 -63.61 56.16 -36.49
C ILE A 457 -63.50 56.29 -38.02
N ARG A 458 -64.62 56.22 -38.76
CA ARG A 458 -64.62 56.36 -40.22
C ARG A 458 -64.29 57.77 -40.71
N LYS A 459 -64.63 58.83 -39.95
CA LYS A 459 -64.33 60.22 -40.32
C LYS A 459 -62.82 60.54 -40.22
N ASN A 460 -62.17 60.08 -39.15
CA ASN A 460 -60.73 60.34 -38.93
C ASN A 460 -59.82 59.51 -39.85
N ALA A 461 -60.24 58.31 -40.23
CA ALA A 461 -59.53 57.47 -41.18
C ALA A 461 -59.39 58.10 -42.58
N ARG A 462 -60.43 58.80 -43.05
CA ARG A 462 -60.43 59.50 -44.34
C ARG A 462 -59.43 60.66 -44.39
N LEU A 463 -59.33 61.42 -43.29
CA LEU A 463 -58.45 62.58 -43.20
C LEU A 463 -56.95 62.22 -43.28
N LEU A 464 -56.56 61.08 -42.69
CA LEU A 464 -55.17 60.59 -42.69
C LEU A 464 -54.69 60.15 -44.09
N GLN A 465 -55.61 59.76 -44.97
CA GLN A 465 -55.30 59.42 -46.36
C GLN A 465 -55.26 60.66 -47.26
N GLU A 466 -56.16 61.62 -47.09
CA GLU A 466 -56.21 62.86 -47.90
C GLU A 466 -54.94 63.73 -47.75
N VAL A 467 -54.32 63.73 -46.56
CA VAL A 467 -53.06 64.47 -46.30
C VAL A 467 -51.79 63.66 -46.62
N GLY A 468 -51.93 62.42 -47.09
CA GLY A 468 -50.81 61.55 -47.46
C GLY A 468 -50.00 60.98 -46.29
N PHE A 469 -50.54 60.97 -45.07
CA PHE A 469 -49.84 60.43 -43.89
C PHE A 469 -49.79 58.89 -43.93
N VAL A 470 -50.94 58.25 -44.19
CA VAL A 470 -51.01 56.83 -44.56
C VAL A 470 -51.13 56.75 -46.07
N ASP A 471 -50.06 56.30 -46.74
CA ASP A 471 -50.07 56.09 -48.19
C ASP A 471 -50.83 54.79 -48.48
N ARG A 472 -52.00 54.88 -49.10
CA ARG A 472 -52.86 53.72 -49.37
C ARG A 472 -52.16 52.66 -50.20
N GLU A 473 -51.49 53.02 -51.28
CA GLU A 473 -50.87 52.05 -52.18
C GLU A 473 -49.64 51.42 -51.53
N TRP A 474 -48.82 52.23 -50.84
CA TRP A 474 -47.65 51.73 -50.13
C TRP A 474 -48.04 50.88 -48.91
N TYR A 475 -49.02 51.32 -48.11
CA TYR A 475 -49.44 50.63 -46.89
C TYR A 475 -50.11 49.29 -47.20
N LEU A 476 -50.88 49.17 -48.29
CA LEU A 476 -51.47 47.90 -48.73
C LEU A 476 -50.44 46.97 -49.40
N LYS A 477 -49.40 47.56 -50.01
CA LYS A 477 -48.25 46.82 -50.56
C LYS A 477 -47.30 46.32 -49.47
N SER A 478 -47.10 47.09 -48.40
CA SER A 478 -46.26 46.75 -47.25
C SER A 478 -47.00 45.87 -46.23
N TYR A 479 -48.34 46.01 -46.16
CA TYR A 479 -49.22 45.26 -45.27
C TYR A 479 -50.37 44.63 -46.06
N PRO A 480 -50.09 43.53 -46.77
CA PRO A 480 -51.11 42.77 -47.50
C PRO A 480 -52.18 42.23 -46.54
N ASP A 481 -51.85 42.11 -45.23
CA ASP A 481 -52.79 41.79 -44.16
C ASP A 481 -53.86 42.88 -43.95
N VAL A 482 -53.59 44.13 -44.34
CA VAL A 482 -54.59 45.21 -44.34
C VAL A 482 -55.42 45.22 -45.63
N ASP A 483 -54.83 44.93 -46.80
CA ASP A 483 -55.52 44.89 -48.12
C ASP A 483 -56.48 43.69 -48.24
N ALA A 484 -56.02 42.52 -47.75
CA ALA A 484 -56.76 41.27 -47.81
C ALA A 484 -57.97 41.25 -46.86
N VAL A 485 -57.86 41.90 -45.69
CA VAL A 485 -59.00 42.14 -44.78
C VAL A 485 -59.95 43.20 -45.37
N GLY A 486 -59.55 43.90 -46.44
CA GLY A 486 -60.33 44.98 -47.05
C GLY A 486 -60.62 46.12 -46.06
N MET A 487 -59.88 46.17 -44.95
CA MET A 487 -60.01 47.25 -43.97
C MET A 487 -59.34 48.48 -44.56
N ASP A 488 -60.06 49.61 -44.56
CA ASP A 488 -59.50 50.87 -45.02
C ASP A 488 -58.17 51.18 -44.30
N PRO A 489 -57.06 51.51 -45.00
CA PRO A 489 -55.74 51.67 -44.37
C PRO A 489 -55.70 52.72 -43.26
N GLY A 490 -56.46 53.80 -43.42
CA GLY A 490 -56.62 54.84 -42.39
C GLY A 490 -57.39 54.33 -41.17
N VAL A 491 -58.37 53.44 -41.35
CA VAL A 491 -59.07 52.75 -40.25
C VAL A 491 -58.13 51.76 -39.56
N HIS A 492 -57.34 51.01 -40.33
CA HIS A 492 -56.40 50.03 -39.78
C HIS A 492 -55.27 50.69 -38.99
N PHE A 493 -54.66 51.75 -39.53
CA PHE A 493 -53.60 52.46 -38.83
C PHE A 493 -54.06 53.08 -37.50
N LEU A 494 -55.29 53.62 -37.46
CA LEU A 494 -55.90 54.20 -36.25
C LEU A 494 -56.33 53.15 -35.21
N LEU A 495 -56.64 51.92 -35.62
CA LEU A 495 -57.05 50.85 -34.70
C LEU A 495 -55.89 49.98 -34.22
N TYR A 496 -54.90 49.71 -35.09
CA TYR A 496 -53.84 48.71 -34.84
C TYR A 496 -52.43 49.21 -35.23
N GLY A 497 -52.28 49.82 -36.40
CA GLY A 497 -50.97 50.06 -37.03
C GLY A 497 -49.94 50.86 -36.19
N TYR A 498 -50.33 51.98 -35.57
CA TYR A 498 -49.40 52.80 -34.77
C TYR A 498 -48.86 52.07 -33.52
N LYS A 499 -49.68 51.21 -32.89
CA LYS A 499 -49.27 50.45 -31.69
C LYS A 499 -48.39 49.25 -32.03
N GLU A 500 -48.57 48.70 -33.23
CA GLU A 500 -47.75 47.61 -33.78
C GLU A 500 -46.42 48.10 -34.38
N GLY A 501 -46.10 49.40 -34.26
CA GLY A 501 -44.86 49.97 -34.78
C GLY A 501 -44.77 49.97 -36.31
N ARG A 502 -45.91 49.85 -37.01
CA ARG A 502 -45.97 49.85 -38.47
C ARG A 502 -45.78 51.25 -39.03
N SER A 503 -44.89 51.38 -40.01
CA SER A 503 -44.68 52.66 -40.69
C SER A 503 -45.90 53.01 -41.55
N PRO A 504 -46.42 54.25 -41.51
CA PRO A 504 -47.59 54.64 -42.29
C PRO A 504 -47.24 54.93 -43.77
N ASN A 505 -45.96 55.10 -44.11
CA ASN A 505 -45.45 55.33 -45.47
C ASN A 505 -43.97 54.89 -45.58
N GLY A 506 -43.41 54.91 -46.79
CA GLY A 506 -42.05 54.45 -47.09
C GLY A 506 -40.98 55.54 -47.21
N ARG A 507 -41.11 56.66 -46.49
CA ARG A 507 -40.11 57.75 -46.47
C ARG A 507 -39.11 57.63 -45.33
#